data_AF-A0ABD0PVJ2-F1
#
_entry.id   AF-A0ABD0PVJ2-F1
#
_cell.length_a   1.000
_cell.length_b   1.000
_cell.length_c   1.000
_cell.angle_alpha   90.00
_cell.angle_beta   90.00
_cell.angle_gamma   90.00
#
_symmetry.space_group_name_H-M   'P 1'
#
loop_
_entity.id
_entity.type
_entity.pdbx_description
1 polymer ?
#
loop_
_entity_poly.entity_id
_entity_poly.type
_entity_poly.pdbx_seq_one_letter_code
_entity_poly.pdbx_strand_id
1 'polypeptide(L)'
;MPIKFDLAKRVKLAQTLWLLYWLSVMAGILIFSMGIFFKIELRKRSEMMDNNESHFVPNLLILVGLMACGINAFGGKVCHDSLDTIKFTKWKPMLRTYMCGCVVFCIALFVTALLCFLMQISLHFALAEGLKNGMKYYKDTDTPGRCFMKRTLDMTQIEFRCCGNNNYKDWFEIQWISNRYLDFSNEEVKA
;
A
#
# COMPACT_ATOMS: atom_id res chain seq x y z
N MET A 1 -32.58 21.44 24.90
CA MET A 1 -33.87 20.90 24.43
C MET A 1 -33.61 19.64 23.62
N PRO A 2 -34.25 18.49 23.90
CA PRO A 2 -34.08 17.31 23.07
C PRO A 2 -34.66 17.56 21.68
N ILE A 3 -33.84 17.48 20.64
CA ILE A 3 -34.25 17.63 19.24
C ILE A 3 -35.21 16.48 18.91
N LYS A 4 -36.50 16.76 18.79
CA LYS A 4 -37.51 15.77 18.40
C LYS A 4 -37.57 15.69 16.88
N PHE A 5 -37.01 14.63 16.29
CA PHE A 5 -37.18 14.35 14.87
C PHE A 5 -38.58 13.79 14.60
N ASP A 6 -39.22 14.33 13.57
CA ASP A 6 -40.42 13.75 12.96
C ASP A 6 -40.11 12.40 12.29
N LEU A 7 -41.09 11.50 12.20
CA LEU A 7 -40.91 10.12 11.73
C LEU A 7 -40.35 10.08 10.30
N ALA A 8 -40.89 10.90 9.41
CA ALA A 8 -40.43 11.00 8.02
C ALA A 8 -38.95 11.43 7.92
N LYS A 9 -38.51 12.36 8.78
CA LYS A 9 -37.12 12.81 8.85
C LYS A 9 -36.18 11.70 9.36
N ARG A 10 -36.64 10.87 10.29
CA ARG A 10 -35.86 9.71 10.80
C ARG A 10 -35.66 8.64 9.75
N VAL A 11 -36.72 8.32 8.99
CA VAL A 11 -36.66 7.33 7.91
C VAL A 11 -35.67 7.78 6.83
N LYS A 12 -35.75 9.04 6.39
CA LYS A 12 -34.81 9.61 5.41
C LYS A 12 -33.36 9.61 5.89
N LEU A 13 -33.13 9.93 7.17
CA LEU A 13 -31.81 9.89 7.79
C LEU A 13 -31.25 8.46 7.82
N ALA A 14 -32.05 7.48 8.25
CA ALA A 14 -31.63 6.08 8.31
C ALA A 14 -31.31 5.51 6.93
N GLN A 15 -32.13 5.81 5.91
CA GLN A 15 -31.86 5.41 4.52
C GLN A 15 -30.56 6.02 3.99
N THR A 16 -30.33 7.31 4.25
CA THR A 16 -29.11 8.01 3.82
C THR A 16 -27.86 7.44 4.48
N LEU A 17 -27.92 7.20 5.79
CA LEU A 17 -26.83 6.60 6.54
C LEU A 17 -26.56 5.16 6.09
N TRP A 18 -27.60 4.37 5.85
CA TRP A 18 -27.48 3.01 5.34
C TRP A 18 -26.75 2.98 3.99
N LEU A 19 -27.11 3.86 3.05
CA LEU A 19 -26.40 4.01 1.78
C LEU A 19 -24.93 4.41 1.98
N LEU A 20 -24.65 5.36 2.88
CA LEU A 20 -23.30 5.81 3.18
C LEU A 20 -22.43 4.70 3.79
N TYR A 21 -22.98 3.89 4.69
CA TYR A 21 -22.28 2.75 5.27
C TYR A 21 -21.92 1.70 4.22
N TRP A 22 -22.84 1.38 3.30
CA TRP A 22 -22.55 0.46 2.20
C TRP A 22 -21.49 0.98 1.23
N LEU A 23 -21.53 2.27 0.91
CA LEU A 23 -20.48 2.92 0.12
C LEU A 23 -19.13 2.87 0.85
N SER A 24 -19.14 3.04 2.17
CA SER A 24 -17.93 2.94 3.01
C SER A 24 -17.38 1.50 3.08
N VAL A 25 -18.23 0.47 3.03
CA VAL A 25 -17.80 -0.93 2.88
C VAL A 25 -17.08 -1.12 1.54
N MET A 26 -17.62 -0.60 0.44
CA MET A 26 -16.96 -0.68 -0.87
C MET A 26 -15.59 0.01 -0.85
N ALA A 27 -15.47 1.17 -0.21
CA ALA A 27 -14.19 1.83 0.00
C ALA A 27 -13.22 0.98 0.84
N GLY A 28 -13.70 0.31 1.89
CA GLY A 28 -12.90 -0.62 2.69
C GLY A 28 -12.35 -1.80 1.87
N ILE A 29 -13.15 -2.37 0.97
CA ILE A 29 -12.73 -3.44 0.05
C ILE A 29 -11.62 -2.95 -0.89
N LEU A 30 -11.75 -1.72 -1.41
CA LEU A 30 -10.72 -1.10 -2.26
C LEU A 30 -9.40 -0.86 -1.50
N ILE A 31 -9.47 -0.41 -0.23
CA ILE A 31 -8.27 -0.25 0.60
C ILE A 31 -7.59 -1.59 0.87
N PHE A 32 -8.39 -2.62 1.18
CA PHE A 32 -7.89 -3.98 1.38
C PHE A 32 -7.21 -4.54 0.14
N SER A 33 -7.84 -4.41 -1.04
CA SER A 33 -7.28 -4.89 -2.30
C SER A 33 -5.99 -4.15 -2.66
N MET A 34 -5.94 -2.83 -2.44
CA MET A 34 -4.72 -2.05 -2.63
C MET A 34 -3.61 -2.46 -1.66
N GLY A 35 -3.93 -2.77 -0.40
CA GLY A 35 -2.96 -3.29 0.56
C GLY A 35 -2.33 -4.62 0.10
N ILE A 36 -3.12 -5.54 -0.44
CA ILE A 36 -2.63 -6.79 -1.04
C ILE A 36 -1.77 -6.51 -2.26
N PHE A 37 -2.25 -5.66 -3.17
CA PHE A 37 -1.54 -5.30 -4.38
C PHE A 37 -0.16 -4.72 -4.07
N PHE A 38 -0.08 -3.74 -3.17
CA PHE A 38 1.18 -3.16 -2.72
C PHE A 38 2.12 -4.20 -2.11
N LYS A 39 1.59 -5.12 -1.29
CA LYS A 39 2.39 -6.18 -0.67
C LYS A 39 3.01 -7.11 -1.71
N ILE A 40 2.27 -7.46 -2.75
CA ILE A 40 2.76 -8.31 -3.85
C ILE A 40 3.84 -7.56 -4.63
N GLU A 41 3.60 -6.30 -4.98
CA GLU A 41 4.52 -5.54 -5.83
C GLU A 41 5.84 -5.23 -5.13
N LEU A 42 5.80 -4.88 -3.84
CA LEU A 42 7.01 -4.69 -3.04
C LEU A 42 7.79 -5.99 -2.87
N ARG A 43 7.11 -7.14 -2.73
CA ARG A 43 7.78 -8.44 -2.62
C ARG A 43 8.52 -8.84 -3.90
N LYS A 44 8.00 -8.50 -5.09
CA LYS A 44 8.72 -8.78 -6.35
C LYS A 44 10.06 -8.06 -6.43
N ARG A 45 10.18 -6.89 -5.78
CA ARG A 45 11.35 -6.01 -5.86
C ARG A 45 12.19 -5.99 -4.59
N SER A 46 11.82 -6.76 -3.57
CA SER A 46 12.52 -6.78 -2.28
C SER A 46 13.97 -7.25 -2.41
N GLU A 47 14.29 -8.04 -3.44
CA GLU A 47 15.67 -8.45 -3.75
C GLU A 47 16.61 -7.26 -4.02
N MET A 48 16.07 -6.12 -4.50
CA MET A 48 16.84 -4.90 -4.73
C MET A 48 16.73 -3.90 -3.57
N MET A 49 15.83 -4.13 -2.61
CA MET A 49 15.45 -3.16 -1.59
C MET A 49 15.57 -3.79 -0.20
N ASP A 50 16.67 -3.54 0.49
CA ASP A 50 17.08 -4.16 1.77
C ASP A 50 16.31 -3.64 3.00
N ASN A 51 15.05 -3.19 2.82
CA ASN A 51 14.31 -2.48 3.87
C ASN A 51 13.19 -3.32 4.48
N ASN A 52 13.36 -3.65 5.77
CA ASN A 52 12.34 -4.25 6.64
C ASN A 52 11.07 -3.38 6.77
N GLU A 53 11.16 -2.06 6.60
CA GLU A 53 10.00 -1.15 6.69
C GLU A 53 8.98 -1.34 5.56
N SER A 54 9.38 -1.95 4.45
CA SER A 54 8.53 -2.11 3.26
C SER A 54 7.27 -2.95 3.50
N HIS A 55 7.26 -3.80 4.55
CA HIS A 55 6.12 -4.65 4.87
C HIS A 55 5.12 -4.04 5.86
N PHE A 56 5.48 -2.96 6.56
CA PHE A 56 4.64 -2.40 7.61
C PHE A 56 3.36 -1.77 7.05
N VAL A 57 3.47 -0.84 6.12
CA VAL A 57 2.32 -0.10 5.56
C VAL A 57 1.36 -0.99 4.76
N PRO A 58 1.81 -1.93 3.89
CA PRO A 58 0.88 -2.85 3.22
C PRO A 58 0.10 -3.71 4.21
N ASN A 59 0.73 -4.20 5.27
CA ASN A 59 0.02 -4.96 6.31
C ASN A 59 -0.97 -4.08 7.08
N LEU A 60 -0.61 -2.82 7.36
CA LEU A 60 -1.50 -1.86 8.00
C LEU A 60 -2.74 -1.59 7.11
N LEU A 61 -2.55 -1.34 5.81
CA LEU A 61 -3.63 -1.16 4.83
C LEU A 61 -4.60 -2.34 4.79
N ILE A 62 -4.07 -3.57 4.77
CA ILE A 62 -4.87 -4.80 4.83
C ILE A 62 -5.70 -4.83 6.12
N LEU A 63 -5.07 -4.57 7.26
CA LEU A 63 -5.74 -4.59 8.56
C LEU A 63 -6.84 -3.52 8.66
N VAL A 64 -6.55 -2.26 8.31
CA VAL A 64 -7.54 -1.18 8.38
C VAL A 64 -8.64 -1.34 7.34
N GLY A 65 -8.36 -1.93 6.17
CA GLY A 65 -9.37 -2.26 5.17
C GLY A 65 -10.37 -3.30 5.68
N LEU A 66 -9.88 -4.37 6.33
CA LEU A 66 -10.74 -5.37 6.97
C LEU A 66 -11.58 -4.76 8.11
N MET A 67 -10.95 -3.95 8.97
CA MET A 67 -11.66 -3.26 10.04
C MET A 67 -12.73 -2.29 9.49
N ALA A 68 -12.42 -1.55 8.42
CA ALA A 68 -13.37 -0.66 7.75
C ALA A 68 -14.59 -1.43 7.26
N CYS A 69 -14.39 -2.57 6.58
CA CYS A 69 -15.50 -3.41 6.12
C CYS A 69 -16.36 -3.90 7.30
N GLY A 70 -15.75 -4.41 8.37
CA GLY A 70 -16.46 -4.93 9.53
C GLY A 70 -17.27 -3.85 10.27
N ILE A 71 -16.63 -2.72 10.59
CA ILE A 71 -17.25 -1.60 11.33
C ILE A 71 -18.39 -0.99 10.51
N ASN A 72 -18.21 -0.79 9.20
CA ASN A 72 -19.23 -0.18 8.35
C ASN A 72 -20.38 -1.14 8.02
N ALA A 73 -20.12 -2.44 7.82
CA ALA A 73 -21.18 -3.43 7.63
C ALA A 73 -22.04 -3.56 8.90
N PHE A 74 -21.40 -3.55 10.08
CA PHE A 74 -22.10 -3.50 11.36
C PHE A 74 -22.92 -2.22 11.51
N GLY A 75 -22.35 -1.05 11.16
CA GLY A 75 -23.04 0.23 11.18
C GLY A 75 -24.27 0.28 10.29
N GLY A 76 -24.18 -0.28 9.08
CA GLY A 76 -25.29 -0.42 8.15
C GLY A 76 -26.43 -1.27 8.73
N LYS A 77 -26.11 -2.41 9.35
CA LYS A 77 -27.10 -3.28 10.02
C LYS A 77 -27.76 -2.57 11.19
N VAL A 78 -26.99 -1.90 12.04
CA VAL A 78 -27.52 -1.13 13.17
C VAL A 78 -28.44 0.00 12.69
N CYS A 79 -28.07 0.68 11.60
CA CYS A 79 -28.88 1.75 11.02
C CYS A 79 -30.22 1.23 10.49
N HIS A 80 -30.22 0.06 9.85
CA HIS A 80 -31.44 -0.62 9.42
C HIS A 80 -32.31 -1.05 10.62
N ASP A 81 -31.72 -1.68 11.65
CA ASP A 81 -32.43 -2.12 12.86
C ASP A 81 -32.97 -0.95 13.71
N SER A 82 -32.40 0.25 13.58
CA SER A 82 -32.86 1.45 14.28
C SER A 82 -34.15 2.08 13.72
N LEU A 83 -34.67 1.58 12.59
CA LEU A 83 -36.02 1.90 12.12
C LEU A 83 -37.11 1.27 13.01
N ASP A 84 -36.80 0.14 13.68
CA ASP A 84 -37.68 -0.50 14.66
C ASP A 84 -37.56 0.18 16.03
N THR A 85 -38.64 0.83 16.49
CA THR A 85 -38.69 1.54 17.78
C THR A 85 -38.46 0.63 19.00
N ILE A 86 -38.85 -0.65 18.91
CA ILE A 86 -38.68 -1.65 19.98
C ILE A 86 -37.21 -2.08 20.10
N LYS A 87 -36.50 -2.24 18.97
CA LYS A 87 -35.08 -2.59 18.96
C LYS A 87 -34.20 -1.39 19.32
N PHE A 88 -34.54 -0.19 18.84
CA PHE A 88 -33.75 1.03 19.08
C PHE A 88 -33.48 1.30 20.56
N THR A 89 -34.47 1.06 21.43
CA THR A 89 -34.33 1.29 22.89
C THR A 89 -33.24 0.42 23.52
N LYS A 90 -33.01 -0.81 23.00
CA LYS A 90 -31.95 -1.70 23.45
C LYS A 90 -30.57 -1.31 22.90
N TRP A 91 -30.51 -0.75 21.69
CA TRP A 91 -29.26 -0.35 21.02
C TRP A 91 -28.72 1.01 21.46
N LYS A 92 -29.56 1.85 22.07
CA LYS A 92 -29.22 3.23 22.50
C LYS A 92 -27.94 3.36 23.34
N PRO A 93 -27.66 2.54 24.39
CA PRO A 93 -26.41 2.64 25.14
C PRO A 93 -25.19 2.18 24.33
N MET A 94 -25.35 1.17 23.46
CA MET A 94 -24.28 0.65 22.61
C MET A 94 -23.88 1.64 21.50
N LEU A 95 -24.82 2.44 21.00
CA LEU A 95 -24.58 3.43 19.95
C LEU A 95 -23.53 4.47 20.36
N ARG A 96 -23.51 4.89 21.63
CA ARG A 96 -22.53 5.87 22.14
C ARG A 96 -21.10 5.30 22.07
N THR A 97 -20.92 4.06 22.50
CA THR A 97 -19.62 3.36 22.44
C THR A 97 -19.20 3.12 20.98
N TYR A 98 -20.13 2.72 20.12
CA TYR A 98 -19.88 2.54 18.69
C TYR A 98 -19.42 3.84 18.03
N MET A 99 -20.10 4.97 18.27
CA MET A 99 -19.71 6.27 17.71
C MET A 99 -18.32 6.70 18.20
N CYS A 100 -17.99 6.48 19.48
CA CYS A 100 -16.65 6.74 20.01
C CYS A 100 -15.59 5.89 19.28
N GLY A 101 -15.88 4.60 19.08
CA GLY A 101 -15.03 3.69 18.30
C GLY A 101 -14.83 4.16 16.85
N CYS A 102 -15.89 4.64 16.19
CA CYS A 102 -15.79 5.18 14.83
C CYS A 102 -14.89 6.41 14.78
N VAL A 103 -14.93 7.31 15.77
CA VAL A 103 -14.02 8.47 15.83
C VAL A 103 -12.56 8.02 15.95
N VAL A 104 -12.28 7.07 16.84
CA VAL A 104 -10.92 6.50 16.97
C VAL A 104 -10.48 5.84 15.66
N PHE A 105 -11.38 5.12 15.00
CA PHE A 105 -11.11 4.49 13.72
C PHE A 105 -10.82 5.52 12.60
N CYS A 106 -11.54 6.63 12.55
CA CYS A 106 -11.25 7.74 11.63
C CYS A 106 -9.87 8.34 11.87
N ILE A 107 -9.45 8.50 13.14
CA ILE A 107 -8.09 8.95 13.48
C ILE A 107 -7.06 7.92 12.99
N ALA A 108 -7.30 6.62 13.19
CA ALA A 108 -6.42 5.57 12.72
C ALA A 108 -6.30 5.54 11.17
N LEU A 109 -7.40 5.77 10.46
CA LEU A 109 -7.39 5.92 8.99
C LEU A 109 -6.57 7.14 8.55
N PHE A 110 -6.71 8.27 9.24
CA PHE A 110 -5.93 9.47 8.95
C PHE A 110 -4.43 9.23 9.16
N VAL A 111 -4.05 8.61 10.28
CA VAL A 111 -2.65 8.23 10.55
C VAL A 111 -2.13 7.25 9.49
N THR A 112 -2.93 6.25 9.11
CA THR A 112 -2.56 5.31 8.05
C THR A 112 -2.33 6.02 6.71
N ALA A 113 -3.18 6.97 6.35
CA ALA A 113 -3.00 7.77 5.14
C ALA A 113 -1.69 8.58 5.18
N LEU A 114 -1.36 9.22 6.32
CA LEU A 114 -0.09 9.92 6.49
C LEU A 114 1.11 8.97 6.33
N LEU A 115 1.04 7.77 6.92
CA LEU A 115 2.09 6.77 6.77
C LEU A 115 2.28 6.31 5.32
N CYS A 116 1.19 6.17 4.56
CA CYS A 116 1.28 5.88 3.13
C CYS A 116 2.05 6.98 2.36
N PHE A 117 1.78 8.25 2.67
CA PHE A 117 2.51 9.38 2.06
C PHE A 117 3.99 9.40 2.44
N LEU A 118 4.30 9.15 3.72
CA LEU A 118 5.70 9.09 4.17
C LEU A 118 6.45 7.92 3.52
N MET A 119 5.80 6.76 3.38
CA MET A 119 6.39 5.60 2.73
C MET A 119 6.69 5.84 1.24
N GLN A 120 5.87 6.63 0.54
CA GLN A 120 6.18 6.96 -0.85
C GLN A 120 7.57 7.58 -0.99
N ILE A 121 7.93 8.49 -0.09
CA ILE A 121 9.24 9.15 -0.09
C ILE A 121 10.35 8.14 0.21
N SER A 122 10.19 7.32 1.25
CA SER A 122 11.21 6.31 1.60
C SER A 122 11.38 5.26 0.51
N LEU A 123 10.30 4.84 -0.15
CA LEU A 123 10.35 3.91 -1.28
C LEU A 123 11.10 4.49 -2.48
N HIS A 124 10.92 5.79 -2.79
CA HIS A 124 11.67 6.42 -3.87
C HIS A 124 13.18 6.37 -3.63
N PHE A 125 13.64 6.72 -2.42
CA PHE A 125 15.05 6.67 -2.09
C PHE A 125 15.59 5.24 -2.05
N ALA A 126 14.85 4.33 -1.43
CA ALA A 126 15.25 2.93 -1.33
C ALA A 126 15.34 2.25 -2.70
N LEU A 127 14.43 2.58 -3.63
CA LEU A 127 14.47 2.07 -4.99
C LEU A 127 15.62 2.67 -5.79
N ALA A 128 15.87 3.98 -5.67
CA ALA A 128 16.98 4.64 -6.36
C ALA A 128 18.34 4.10 -5.91
N GLU A 129 18.52 3.92 -4.61
CA GLU A 129 19.74 3.34 -4.05
C GLU A 129 19.87 1.85 -4.38
N GLY A 130 18.76 1.11 -4.31
CA GLY A 130 18.70 -0.30 -4.71
C GLY A 130 19.06 -0.52 -6.17
N LEU A 131 18.53 0.31 -7.07
CA LEU A 131 18.82 0.24 -8.50
C LEU A 131 20.28 0.63 -8.79
N LYS A 132 20.79 1.68 -8.16
CA LYS A 132 22.21 2.06 -8.27
C LYS A 132 23.15 0.93 -7.80
N ASN A 133 22.84 0.30 -6.68
CA ASN A 133 23.61 -0.84 -6.17
C ASN A 133 23.48 -2.08 -7.07
N GLY A 134 22.28 -2.36 -7.57
CA GLY A 134 22.03 -3.44 -8.52
C GLY A 134 22.81 -3.26 -9.83
N MET A 135 22.89 -2.03 -10.34
CA MET A 135 23.71 -1.69 -11.50
C MET A 135 25.21 -1.88 -11.20
N LYS A 136 25.71 -1.40 -10.05
CA LYS A 136 27.13 -1.54 -9.66
C LYS A 136 27.60 -3.00 -9.63
N TYR A 137 26.73 -3.90 -9.16
CA TYR A 137 27.04 -5.32 -9.03
C TYR A 137 26.47 -6.18 -10.18
N TYR A 138 26.05 -5.55 -11.27
CA TYR A 138 25.42 -6.22 -12.41
C TYR A 138 26.33 -7.27 -13.07
N LYS A 139 27.65 -7.02 -13.09
CA LYS A 139 28.65 -7.93 -13.66
C LYS A 139 28.92 -9.18 -12.81
N ASP A 140 28.59 -9.14 -11.52
CA ASP A 140 29.04 -10.11 -10.52
C ASP A 140 28.06 -11.29 -10.38
N THR A 141 27.61 -11.85 -11.51
CA THR A 141 26.62 -12.94 -11.53
C THR A 141 27.13 -14.26 -10.95
N ASP A 142 28.44 -14.40 -10.76
CA ASP A 142 29.06 -15.59 -10.17
C ASP A 142 28.86 -15.67 -8.64
N THR A 143 28.44 -14.57 -8.00
CA THR A 143 28.17 -14.57 -6.55
C THR A 143 26.73 -15.00 -6.25
N PRO A 144 26.49 -15.79 -5.18
CA PRO A 144 25.15 -16.26 -4.83
C PRO A 144 24.18 -15.08 -4.63
N GLY A 145 22.97 -15.18 -5.17
CA GLY A 145 21.95 -14.12 -5.07
C GLY A 145 22.03 -13.04 -6.15
N ARG A 146 23.21 -12.71 -6.69
CA ARG A 146 23.36 -11.62 -7.67
C ARG A 146 22.79 -11.93 -9.06
N CYS A 147 22.66 -13.20 -9.42
CA CYS A 147 21.93 -13.61 -10.62
C CYS A 147 20.44 -13.22 -10.56
N PHE A 148 19.80 -13.37 -9.39
CA PHE A 148 18.41 -12.96 -9.18
C PHE A 148 18.26 -11.44 -9.23
N MET A 149 19.17 -10.72 -8.56
CA MET A 149 19.21 -9.26 -8.62
C MET A 149 19.37 -8.73 -10.05
N LYS A 150 20.26 -9.33 -10.87
CA LYS A 150 20.40 -8.98 -12.30
C LYS A 150 19.09 -9.18 -13.04
N ARG A 151 18.47 -10.36 -12.90
CA ARG A 151 17.18 -10.67 -13.54
C ARG A 151 16.10 -9.68 -13.12
N THR A 152 16.03 -9.35 -11.83
CA THR A 152 15.04 -8.42 -11.29
C THR A 152 15.26 -6.99 -11.81
N LEU A 153 16.52 -6.57 -11.96
CA LEU A 153 16.88 -5.29 -12.59
C LEU A 153 16.47 -5.24 -14.06
N ASP A 154 16.83 -6.27 -14.84
CA ASP A 154 16.50 -6.37 -16.27
C ASP A 154 14.98 -6.33 -16.49
N MET A 155 14.23 -7.16 -15.74
CA MET A 155 12.77 -7.20 -15.84
C MET A 155 12.12 -5.87 -15.44
N THR A 156 12.65 -5.18 -14.43
CA THR A 156 12.16 -3.87 -14.02
C THR A 156 12.34 -2.85 -15.14
N GLN A 157 13.52 -2.79 -15.76
CA GLN A 157 13.80 -1.87 -16.87
C GLN A 157 12.93 -2.17 -18.10
N ILE A 158 12.69 -3.44 -18.42
CA ILE A 158 11.80 -3.85 -19.51
C ILE A 158 10.34 -3.48 -19.23
N GLU A 159 9.84 -3.77 -18.02
CA GLU A 159 8.44 -3.51 -17.63
C GLU A 159 8.12 -2.01 -17.64
N PHE A 160 9.03 -1.18 -17.13
CA PHE A 160 8.86 0.27 -17.09
C PHE A 160 9.38 1.01 -18.32
N ARG A 161 10.01 0.31 -19.27
CA ARG A 161 10.64 0.89 -20.46
C ARG A 161 11.63 2.02 -20.10
N CYS A 162 12.42 1.81 -19.06
CA CYS A 162 13.46 2.72 -18.59
C CYS A 162 14.85 2.09 -18.70
N CYS A 163 15.91 2.89 -18.56
CA CYS A 163 17.28 2.40 -18.61
C CYS A 163 18.19 3.25 -17.72
N GLY A 164 18.94 2.59 -16.83
CA GLY A 164 19.74 3.23 -15.80
C GLY A 164 18.91 3.66 -14.59
N ASN A 165 19.53 4.35 -13.65
CA ASN A 165 18.85 4.85 -12.44
C ASN A 165 18.22 6.22 -12.70
N ASN A 166 18.96 7.11 -13.36
CA ASN A 166 18.50 8.41 -13.84
C ASN A 166 18.33 8.40 -15.36
N ASN A 167 19.31 7.83 -16.08
CA ASN A 167 19.29 7.74 -17.54
C ASN A 167 20.27 6.66 -18.04
N TYR A 168 20.22 6.36 -19.33
CA TYR A 168 21.04 5.32 -19.94
C TYR A 168 22.56 5.55 -19.81
N LYS A 169 23.01 6.79 -19.58
CA LYS A 169 24.44 7.11 -19.43
C LYS A 169 25.03 6.56 -18.13
N ASP A 170 24.20 6.26 -17.14
CA ASP A 170 24.64 5.64 -15.89
C ASP A 170 25.37 4.31 -16.15
N TRP A 171 25.06 3.61 -17.26
CA TRP A 171 25.75 2.40 -17.67
C TRP A 171 27.16 2.64 -18.23
N PHE A 172 27.46 3.84 -18.73
CA PHE A 172 28.81 4.19 -19.19
C PHE A 172 29.73 4.59 -18.04
N GLU A 173 29.16 4.99 -16.89
CA GLU A 173 29.93 5.35 -15.69
C GLU A 173 30.36 4.12 -14.87
N ILE A 174 29.84 2.93 -15.21
CA ILE A 174 30.11 1.69 -14.47
C ILE A 174 30.60 0.59 -15.40
N GLN A 175 31.51 -0.25 -14.90
CA GLN A 175 31.90 -1.46 -15.61
C GLN A 175 30.87 -2.57 -15.34
N TRP A 176 29.88 -2.69 -16.24
CA TRP A 176 28.81 -3.70 -16.17
C TRP A 176 29.14 -4.99 -16.92
N ILE A 177 30.18 -5.00 -17.77
CA ILE A 177 30.69 -6.21 -18.42
C ILE A 177 31.65 -6.92 -17.48
N SER A 178 31.45 -8.23 -17.30
CA SER A 178 32.36 -9.06 -16.51
C SER A 178 33.70 -9.23 -17.21
N ASN A 179 34.79 -9.22 -16.45
CA ASN A 179 36.16 -9.42 -16.95
C ASN A 179 36.32 -10.73 -17.74
N ARG A 180 35.45 -11.72 -17.52
CA ARG A 180 35.46 -12.99 -18.27
C ARG A 180 35.20 -12.80 -19.77
N TYR A 181 34.47 -11.75 -20.15
CA TYR A 181 34.11 -11.48 -21.54
C TYR A 181 35.04 -10.46 -22.21
N LEU A 182 35.98 -9.89 -21.46
CA LEU A 182 36.91 -8.88 -21.96
C LEU A 182 38.17 -9.57 -22.44
N ASP A 183 38.54 -9.32 -23.69
CA ASP A 183 39.83 -9.75 -24.22
C ASP A 183 40.90 -8.71 -23.86
N PHE A 184 41.57 -8.96 -22.73
CA PHE A 184 42.68 -8.11 -22.27
C PHE A 184 43.95 -8.24 -23.12
N SER A 185 43.96 -9.03 -24.20
CA SER A 185 45.07 -9.02 -25.17
C SER A 185 44.94 -7.87 -26.18
N ASN A 186 43.72 -7.35 -26.38
CA ASN A 186 43.45 -6.21 -27.26
C ASN A 186 43.75 -4.87 -26.56
N GLU A 187 44.54 -4.00 -27.19
CA GLU A 187 44.94 -2.71 -26.61
C GLU A 187 43.76 -1.74 -26.43
N GLU A 188 42.72 -1.83 -27.28
CA GLU A 188 41.52 -0.99 -27.17
C GLU A 188 40.68 -1.31 -25.91
N VAL A 189 40.85 -2.49 -25.32
CA VAL A 189 40.12 -2.95 -24.12
C VAL A 189 40.86 -2.61 -22.82
N LYS A 190 42.18 -2.34 -22.89
CA LYS A 190 43.00 -1.96 -21.74
C LYS A 190 42.93 -0.47 -21.41
N ALA A 191 42.56 0.35 -22.38
CA ALA A 191 42.46 1.81 -22.29
C ALA A 191 41.22 2.25 -21.49
#